data_AF-A0A1Y3BNM2-F1
#
_entry.id   AF-A0A1Y3BNM2-F1
#
_cell.length_a   1.000
_cell.length_b   1.000
_cell.length_c   1.000
_cell.angle_alpha   90.00
_cell.angle_beta   90.00
_cell.angle_gamma   90.00
#
_symmetry.space_group_name_H-M   'P 1'
#
loop_
_entity.id
_entity.type
_entity.pdbx_description
1 polymer ?
#
loop_
_entity_poly.entity_id
_entity_poly.type
_entity_poly.pdbx_seq_one_letter_code
_entity_poly.pdbx_strand_id
1 'polypeptide(L)' 'MDLVSIDIQRGRDHGMPTYNQIRQLCSLQIITDFRQLNHVDDIDFWVAGILEKPLSEGLLGPTFSCIVGEQFRRLKCK' A
#
# COMPACT_ATOMS: atom_id res chain seq x y z
N MET A 1 2.76 11.72 -21.35
CA MET A 1 1.83 10.86 -20.61
C MET A 1 2.42 10.63 -19.23
N ASP A 2 1.68 10.91 -18.17
CA ASP A 2 2.13 10.70 -16.79
C ASP A 2 1.55 9.40 -16.24
N LEU A 3 2.39 8.37 -16.13
CA LEU A 3 1.97 7.04 -15.67
C LEU A 3 1.63 7.03 -14.18
N VAL A 4 2.29 7.87 -13.38
CA VAL A 4 2.07 7.95 -11.93
C VAL A 4 0.66 8.47 -11.66
N SER A 5 0.29 9.57 -12.32
CA SER A 5 -1.07 10.09 -12.24
C SER A 5 -2.11 9.06 -12.70
N ILE A 6 -1.82 8.29 -13.76
CA ILE A 6 -2.74 7.25 -14.24
C ILE A 6 -2.94 6.14 -13.22
N ASP A 7 -1.87 5.67 -12.56
CA ASP A 7 -1.98 4.59 -11.59
C ASP A 7 -2.71 5.01 -10.31
N ILE A 8 -2.52 6.25 -9.86
CA ILE A 8 -3.32 6.84 -8.77
C ILE A 8 -4.80 6.89 -9.16
N GLN A 9 -5.11 7.37 -10.37
CA GLN A 9 -6.49 7.46 -10.83
C GLN A 9 -7.14 6.08 -10.98
N ARG A 10 -6.43 5.09 -11.54
CA ARG A 10 -6.91 3.70 -11.61
C ARG A 10 -7.16 3.12 -10.22
N GLY A 11 -6.29 3.42 -9.26
CA GLY A 11 -6.48 3.02 -7.87
C GLY A 11 -7.82 3.51 -7.33
N ARG A 12 -8.14 4.79 -7.55
CA ARG A 12 -9.41 5.40 -7.11
C ARG A 12 -10.62 4.88 -7.88
N ASP A 13 -10.51 4.75 -9.20
CA ASP A 13 -11.58 4.24 -10.06
C ASP A 13 -11.95 2.79 -9.72
N HIS A 14 -10.98 1.99 -9.28
CA HIS A 14 -11.20 0.61 -8.82
C HIS A 14 -11.53 0.51 -7.33
N GLY A 15 -11.67 1.63 -6.61
CA GLY A 15 -11.98 1.64 -5.18
C GLY A 15 -10.91 0.94 -4.34
N MET A 16 -9.63 1.10 -4.70
CA MET A 16 -8.53 0.57 -3.90
C MET A 16 -8.63 1.09 -2.46
N PRO A 17 -8.45 0.21 -1.45
CA PRO A 17 -8.47 0.62 -0.07
C PRO A 17 -7.32 1.57 0.24
N THR A 18 -7.50 2.35 1.32
CA THR A 18 -6.49 3.29 1.78
C THR A 18 -5.29 2.57 2.39
N TYR A 19 -4.19 3.29 2.54
CA TYR A 19 -2.95 2.74 3.08
C TYR A 19 -3.14 2.15 4.48
N ASN A 20 -3.83 2.85 5.39
CA ASN A 20 -4.11 2.34 6.73
C ASN A 20 -5.00 1.09 6.71
N GLN A 21 -5.99 1.02 5.81
CA GLN A 21 -6.82 -0.17 5.65
C GLN A 21 -5.99 -1.38 5.21
N ILE A 22 -5.10 -1.23 4.21
CA ILE A 22 -4.21 -2.34 3.80
C ILE A 22 -3.28 -2.74 4.95
N ARG A 23 -2.74 -1.79 5.71
CA ARG A 23 -1.91 -2.10 6.87
C ARG A 23 -2.66 -2.92 7.92
N GLN A 24 -3.91 -2.57 8.20
CA GLN A 24 -4.78 -3.37 9.08
C GLN A 24 -5.00 -4.79 8.54
N LEU A 25 -5.30 -4.95 7.25
CA LEU A 25 -5.45 -6.27 6.61
C LEU A 25 -4.19 -7.14 6.76
N CYS A 26 -3.02 -6.51 6.73
CA CYS A 26 -1.72 -7.15 6.92
C CYS A 26 -1.28 -7.24 8.39
N SER A 27 -2.13 -6.86 9.36
CA SER A 27 -1.80 -6.81 10.79
C SER A 27 -0.56 -5.95 11.11
N LEU A 28 -0.34 -4.89 10.32
CA LEU A 28 0.71 -3.91 10.51
C LEU A 28 0.20 -2.71 11.32
N GLN A 29 1.10 -2.03 12.04
CA GLN A 29 0.75 -0.82 12.79
C GLN A 29 0.30 0.29 11.84
N ILE A 30 -0.89 0.85 12.04
CA ILE A 30 -1.38 1.99 11.24
C ILE A 30 -0.64 3.29 11.57
N ILE A 31 -0.76 4.26 10.68
CA ILE A 31 -0.28 5.63 10.92
C ILE A 31 -1.42 6.43 11.55
N THR A 32 -1.16 7.05 12.69
CA THR A 32 -2.14 7.89 13.42
C THR A 32 -1.78 9.38 13.41
N ASP A 33 -0.54 9.72 13.08
CA ASP A 33 -0.05 11.09 13.07
C ASP A 33 0.59 11.40 11.72
N PHE A 34 0.10 12.46 11.10
CA PHE A 34 0.74 13.12 10.00
C PHE A 34 0.65 14.59 10.34
N ARG A 35 1.75 15.18 10.80
CA ARG A 35 1.81 16.53 11.38
C ARG A 35 1.27 17.65 10.47
N GLN A 36 0.85 17.34 9.24
CA GLN A 36 0.38 18.26 8.22
C GLN A 36 -0.81 17.73 7.38
N LEU A 37 -1.40 16.56 7.67
CA LEU A 37 -2.60 16.08 6.97
C LEU A 37 -3.81 16.09 7.92
N ASN A 38 -4.97 16.53 7.40
CA ASN A 38 -6.22 16.55 8.16
C ASN A 38 -6.75 15.14 8.47
N HIS A 39 -6.51 14.19 7.56
CA HIS A 39 -6.97 12.81 7.68
C HIS A 39 -5.87 11.84 7.22
N VAL A 40 -5.25 11.17 8.19
CA VAL A 40 -4.21 10.16 7.93
C VAL A 40 -4.77 8.89 7.28
N ASP A 41 -6.08 8.69 7.38
CA ASP A 41 -6.76 7.52 6.83
C ASP A 41 -7.01 7.61 5.32
N ASP A 42 -6.88 8.80 4.71
CA ASP A 42 -7.12 9.04 3.27
C ASP A 42 -5.88 8.82 2.40
N ILE A 43 -4.78 8.33 2.98
CA ILE A 43 -3.52 8.14 2.26
C ILE A 43 -3.69 7.04 1.19
N ASP A 44 -3.38 7.38 -0.07
CA ASP A 44 -3.39 6.45 -1.20
C ASP A 44 -2.42 5.28 -0.94
N PHE A 45 -2.94 4.05 -0.98
CA PHE A 45 -2.15 2.84 -0.73
C PHE A 45 -0.94 2.72 -1.65
N TRP A 46 -1.14 2.94 -2.95
CA TRP A 46 -0.07 2.78 -3.93
C TRP A 46 1.08 3.77 -3.67
N VAL A 47 0.74 5.02 -3.37
CA VAL A 47 1.72 6.08 -3.09
C VAL A 47 2.48 5.80 -1.80
N ALA A 48 1.79 5.49 -0.70
CA ALA A 48 2.47 5.24 0.56
C ALA A 48 3.26 3.92 0.55
N GLY A 49 2.76 2.90 -0.14
CA GLY A 49 3.45 1.62 -0.31
C GLY A 49 4.81 1.75 -0.99
N ILE A 50 4.93 2.58 -2.05
CA ILE A 50 6.21 2.76 -2.75
C ILE A 50 7.22 3.60 -1.95
N LEU A 51 6.73 4.40 -0.99
CA LEU A 51 7.55 5.22 -0.11
C LEU A 51 8.06 4.47 1.12
N GLU A 52 7.57 3.26 1.36
CA GLU A 52 8.06 2.45 2.47
C GLU A 52 9.53 2.09 2.29
N LYS A 53 10.27 2.10 3.40
CA LYS A 53 11.62 1.55 3.43
C LYS A 53 11.57 0.05 3.11
N PRO A 54 12.36 -0.43 2.15
CA PRO A 54 12.44 -1.86 1.88
C PRO A 54 12.91 -2.66 3.10
N LEU A 55 12.45 -3.91 3.20
CA LEU A 55 12.98 -4.87 4.18
C LEU A 55 14.45 -5.17 3.91
N SER A 56 15.20 -5.63 4.92
CA SER A 56 16.67 -5.72 4.89
C SER A 56 17.25 -6.60 3.77
N GLU A 57 16.45 -7.41 3.09
CA GLU A 57 16.85 -8.26 1.96
C GLU A 57 15.79 -8.25 0.84
N GLY A 58 14.96 -7.21 0.77
CA GLY A 58 13.83 -7.11 -0.15
C GLY A 58 13.80 -5.80 -0.92
N LEU A 59 13.08 -5.80 -2.05
CA LEU A 59 12.80 -4.58 -2.82
C LEU A 59 11.54 -3.86 -2.33
N LEU A 60 10.68 -4.57 -1.62
CA LEU A 60 9.39 -4.07 -1.17
C LEU A 60 9.43 -3.72 0.31
N GLY A 61 8.70 -2.67 0.68
CA GLY A 61 8.40 -2.38 2.08
C GLY A 61 7.48 -3.43 2.71
N PRO A 62 7.24 -3.35 4.04
CA PRO A 62 6.43 -4.30 4.77
C PRO A 62 5.02 -4.51 4.18
N THR A 63 4.35 -3.44 3.76
CA THR A 63 2.97 -3.48 3.27
C THR A 63 2.88 -4.13 1.89
N PHE A 64 3.73 -3.71 0.95
CA PHE A 64 3.77 -4.34 -0.38
C PHE A 64 4.25 -5.79 -0.31
N SER A 65 5.21 -6.10 0.57
CA SER A 65 5.68 -7.48 0.77
C SER A 65 4.55 -8.40 1.22
N CYS A 66 3.69 -7.95 2.14
CA CYS A 66 2.52 -8.71 2.57
C CYS A 66 1.55 -9.00 1.42
N ILE A 67 1.09 -7.96 0.71
CA ILE A 67 0.07 -8.12 -0.35
C ILE A 67 0.61 -8.94 -1.52
N VAL A 68 1.82 -8.63 -1.99
CA VAL A 68 2.44 -9.36 -3.11
C VAL A 68 2.71 -10.82 -2.71
N GLY A 69 3.22 -11.04 -1.49
CA GLY A 69 3.45 -12.38 -0.96
C GLY A 69 2.17 -13.21 -0.89
N GLU A 70 1.08 -12.61 -0.40
CA GLU A 70 -0.24 -13.26 -0.34
C GLU A 70 -0.79 -13.59 -1.73
N GLN A 71 -0.64 -12.69 -2.71
CA GLN A 71 -1.05 -12.98 -4.09
C GLN A 71 -0.25 -14.14 -4.68
N PHE A 72 1.07 -14.15 -4.54
CA PHE A 72 1.89 -15.27 -5.04
C PHE A 72 1.58 -16.57 -4.32
N ARG A 73 1.31 -16.53 -3.02
CA ARG A 73 0.87 -17.71 -2.26
C ARG A 73 -0.43 -18.27 -2.84
N ARG A 74 -1.43 -17.43 -3.09
CA ARG A 74 -2.70 -17.84 -3.71
C ARG A 74 -2.53 -18.37 -5.13
N LEU A 75 -1.63 -17.79 -5.90
CA LEU A 75 -1.35 -18.23 -7.27
C LEU A 75 -0.65 -19.58 -7.33
N LYS A 76 0.28 -19.87 -6.39
CA LYS A 76 1.02 -21.14 -6.34
C LYS A 76 0.28 -22.28 -5.66
N CYS A 77 -0.69 -21.98 -4.80
CA CYS A 77 -1.55 -22.99 -4.14
C CYS A 77 -2.81 -23.32 -4.95
N LYS A 78 -2.91 -22.84 -6.20
CA LYS A 78 -3.81 -23.36 -7.24
C LYS A 78 -3.06 -24.39 -8.07
#